data_AF-A0A7K6C1U9-F1
#
_entry.id   AF-A0A7K6C1U9-F1
#
_cell.length_a   1.000
_cell.length_b   1.000
_cell.length_c   1.000
_cell.angle_alpha   90.00
_cell.angle_beta   90.00
_cell.angle_gamma   90.00
#
_symmetry.space_group_name_H-M   'P 1'
#
loop_
_entity.id
_entity.type
_entity.pdbx_description
1 polymer ?
#
loop_
_entity_poly.entity_id
_entity_poly.type
_entity_poly.pdbx_seq_one_letter_code
_entity_poly.pdbx_strand_id
1 'polypeptide(L)' 'GMGGPGIPRFRDFSPPSIQSRHQRRERALARERSQQEFGSVPHSFVFPRGRVGKSLRSLGKDLRRVLEPFTARNLQV' A
#
# COMPACT_ATOMS: atom_id res chain seq x y z
N GLY A 1 -2.72 22.85 -40.32
CA GLY A 1 -2.28 23.95 -39.43
C GLY A 1 -1.90 23.35 -38.10
N MET A 2 -0.67 23.54 -37.66
CA MET A 2 -0.16 23.04 -36.38
C MET A 2 -0.78 23.85 -35.23
N GLY A 3 -1.55 23.19 -34.34
CA GLY A 3 -2.04 23.80 -33.11
C GLY A 3 -0.89 23.95 -32.11
N GLY A 4 -0.55 25.18 -31.76
CA GLY A 4 0.52 25.48 -30.79
C GLY A 4 0.15 25.03 -29.36
N PRO A 5 1.15 24.77 -28.50
CA PRO A 5 0.91 24.34 -27.13
C PRO A 5 0.17 25.44 -26.35
N GLY A 6 -1.04 25.14 -25.90
CA GLY A 6 -1.86 26.04 -25.09
C GLY A 6 -1.17 26.36 -23.76
N ILE A 7 -1.11 27.63 -23.41
CA ILE A 7 -0.58 28.10 -22.13
C ILE A 7 -1.46 27.52 -21.00
N PRO A 8 -0.89 26.76 -20.04
CA PRO A 8 -1.66 26.17 -18.95
C PRO A 8 -2.39 27.25 -18.15
N ARG A 9 -3.65 27.01 -17.81
CA ARG A 9 -4.51 27.99 -17.12
C ARG A 9 -4.10 28.00 -15.64
N PHE A 10 -4.12 29.18 -15.02
CA PHE A 10 -3.69 29.40 -13.63
C PHE A 10 -4.40 28.51 -12.57
N ARG A 11 -5.48 27.81 -12.94
CA ARG A 11 -6.23 26.89 -12.07
C ARG A 11 -5.63 25.48 -11.98
N ASP A 12 -4.66 25.16 -12.82
CA ASP A 12 -4.00 23.85 -12.84
C ASP A 12 -2.84 23.77 -11.82
N PHE A 13 -2.52 24.90 -11.15
CA PHE A 13 -1.44 24.98 -10.18
C PHE A 13 -1.96 24.79 -8.75
N SER A 14 -1.95 23.55 -8.26
CA SER A 14 -2.06 23.28 -6.83
C SER A 14 -0.69 23.52 -6.18
N PRO A 15 -0.53 24.52 -5.28
CA PRO A 15 0.76 24.78 -4.65
C PRO A 15 1.16 23.60 -3.75
N PRO A 16 2.46 23.24 -3.70
CA PRO A 16 2.93 22.25 -2.75
C PRO A 16 2.62 22.72 -1.32
N SER A 17 1.98 21.86 -0.52
CA SER A 17 1.68 22.20 0.88
C SER A 17 3.00 22.49 1.62
N ILE A 18 3.23 23.73 2.05
CA ILE A 18 4.38 24.07 2.88
C ILE A 18 4.07 23.59 4.31
N GLN A 19 4.70 22.48 4.71
CA GLN A 19 4.49 21.88 6.03
C GLN A 19 5.48 22.44 7.05
N SER A 20 4.99 22.73 8.26
CA SER A 20 5.83 23.23 9.33
C SER A 20 6.90 22.21 9.74
N ARG A 21 8.01 22.67 10.33
CA ARG A 21 9.07 21.78 10.85
C ARG A 21 8.53 20.78 11.87
N HIS A 22 7.62 21.24 12.74
CA HIS A 22 6.95 20.40 13.73
C HIS A 22 6.14 19.30 13.04
N GLN A 23 5.31 19.67 12.06
CA GLN A 23 4.48 18.70 11.33
C GLN A 23 5.32 17.64 10.60
N ARG A 24 6.47 18.01 10.04
CA ARG A 24 7.39 17.05 9.42
C ARG A 24 7.99 16.07 10.43
N ARG A 25 8.38 16.55 11.62
CA ARG A 25 8.90 15.71 12.70
C ARG A 25 7.85 14.72 13.22
N GLU A 26 6.64 15.20 13.49
CA GLU A 26 5.52 14.35 13.93
C GLU A 26 5.23 13.22 12.94
N ARG A 27 5.22 13.52 11.63
CA ARG A 27 5.04 12.47 10.61
C ARG A 27 6.17 11.46 10.56
N ALA A 28 7.42 11.90 10.76
CA ALA A 28 8.56 10.99 10.81
C ALA A 28 8.44 10.04 12.02
N LEU A 29 8.13 10.57 13.20
CA LEU A 29 7.92 9.77 14.41
C LEU A 29 6.70 8.83 14.29
N ALA A 30 5.62 9.28 13.65
CA ALA A 30 4.47 8.42 13.38
C ALA A 30 4.82 7.26 12.44
N ARG A 31 5.64 7.53 11.40
CA ARG A 31 6.14 6.49 10.48
C ARG A 31 7.03 5.48 11.18
N GLU A 32 7.96 5.95 12.01
CA GLU A 32 8.85 5.08 12.78
C GLU A 32 8.05 4.17 13.72
N ARG A 33 7.10 4.74 14.47
CA ARG A 33 6.18 3.97 15.33
C ARG A 33 5.42 2.91 14.52
N SER A 34 4.87 3.27 13.36
CA SER A 34 4.14 2.32 12.52
C SER A 34 5.02 1.19 11.98
N GLN A 35 6.31 1.45 11.70
CA GLN A 35 7.24 0.40 11.27
C GLN A 35 7.62 -0.54 12.40
N GLN A 36 7.85 -0.02 13.60
CA GLN A 36 8.14 -0.84 14.77
C GLN A 36 6.94 -1.73 15.14
N GLU A 37 5.74 -1.16 15.13
CA GLU A 37 4.50 -1.89 15.37
C GLU A 37 4.29 -2.99 14.32
N PHE A 38 4.47 -2.68 13.04
CA PHE A 38 4.42 -3.68 11.96
C PHE A 38 5.51 -4.76 12.11
N GLY A 39 6.72 -4.42 12.55
CA GLY A 39 7.79 -5.41 12.75
C GLY A 39 7.61 -6.29 13.99
N SER A 40 6.79 -5.87 14.96
CA SER A 40 6.67 -6.51 16.27
C SER A 40 5.90 -7.84 16.27
N VAL A 41 5.10 -8.09 15.22
CA VAL A 41 4.27 -9.29 15.09
C VAL A 41 4.68 -10.11 13.85
N PRO A 42 4.63 -11.45 13.91
CA PRO A 42 5.01 -12.29 12.79
C PRO A 42 3.99 -12.17 11.64
N HIS A 43 4.42 -11.66 10.50
CA HIS A 43 3.62 -11.54 9.29
C HIS A 43 3.78 -12.77 8.40
N SER A 44 2.69 -13.22 7.78
CA SER A 44 2.68 -14.39 6.91
C SER A 44 2.07 -14.09 5.54
N PHE A 45 2.56 -14.79 4.51
CA PHE A 45 2.02 -14.73 3.16
C PHE A 45 1.68 -16.13 2.69
N VAL A 46 0.45 -16.33 2.21
CA VAL A 46 0.02 -17.57 1.57
C VAL A 46 -0.25 -17.27 0.10
N PHE A 47 0.46 -17.93 -0.81
CA PHE A 47 0.24 -17.80 -2.24
C PHE A 47 0.50 -19.13 -2.96
N PRO A 48 -0.27 -19.44 -4.02
CA PRO A 48 -0.01 -20.62 -4.82
C PRO A 48 1.30 -20.46 -5.61
N ARG A 49 2.01 -21.57 -5.83
CA ARG A 49 3.17 -21.63 -6.72
C ARG A 49 2.79 -22.34 -8.02
N GLY A 50 3.02 -21.69 -9.16
CA GLY A 50 2.73 -22.25 -10.47
C GLY A 50 1.23 -22.43 -10.77
N ARG A 51 0.91 -23.27 -11.75
CA ARG A 51 -0.48 -23.54 -12.15
C ARG A 51 -1.11 -24.53 -11.17
N VAL A 52 -2.09 -24.04 -10.41
CA VAL A 52 -2.80 -24.84 -9.40
C VAL A 52 -4.27 -25.08 -9.79
N GLY A 53 -4.90 -26.09 -9.21
CA GLY A 53 -6.33 -26.39 -9.39
C GLY A 53 -7.27 -25.51 -8.56
N LYS A 54 -8.58 -25.66 -8.75
CA LYS A 54 -9.61 -24.91 -7.99
C LYS A 54 -9.54 -25.20 -6.48
N SER A 55 -9.37 -26.46 -6.09
CA SER A 55 -9.35 -26.87 -4.68
C SER A 55 -8.20 -26.23 -3.91
N LEU A 56 -6.99 -26.20 -4.49
CA LEU A 56 -5.84 -25.59 -3.84
C LEU A 56 -5.97 -24.06 -3.73
N ARG A 57 -6.62 -23.42 -4.72
CA ARG A 57 -6.98 -21.99 -4.60
C ARG A 57 -7.97 -21.74 -3.47
N SER A 58 -8.96 -22.61 -3.28
CA SER A 58 -9.90 -22.51 -2.16
C SER A 58 -9.17 -22.66 -0.83
N LEU A 59 -8.36 -23.73 -0.70
CA LEU A 59 -7.55 -23.96 0.50
C LEU A 59 -6.65 -22.76 0.82
N GLY A 60 -6.00 -22.17 -0.19
CA GLY A 60 -5.20 -20.96 0.00
C GLY A 60 -6.01 -19.78 0.56
N LYS A 61 -7.27 -19.60 0.14
CA LYS A 61 -8.16 -18.57 0.71
C LYS A 61 -8.56 -18.88 2.14
N ASP A 62 -8.84 -20.15 2.44
CA ASP A 62 -9.22 -20.59 3.79
C ASP A 62 -8.06 -20.42 4.77
N LEU A 63 -6.84 -20.78 4.36
CA LEU A 63 -5.62 -20.55 5.16
C LEU A 63 -5.39 -19.06 5.43
N ARG A 64 -5.57 -18.19 4.43
CA ARG A 64 -5.47 -16.74 4.63
C ARG A 64 -6.47 -16.23 5.66
N ARG A 65 -7.67 -16.82 5.72
CA ARG A 65 -8.70 -16.47 6.69
C ARG A 65 -8.36 -16.93 8.11
N VAL A 66 -7.80 -18.14 8.25
CA VAL A 66 -7.35 -18.67 9.55
C VAL A 66 -6.17 -17.88 10.10
N LEU A 67 -5.29 -17.40 9.23
CA LEU A 67 -4.10 -16.63 9.60
C LEU A 67 -4.34 -15.11 9.69
N GLU A 68 -5.60 -14.67 9.71
CA GLU A 68 -5.95 -13.28 10.05
C GLU A 68 -5.57 -12.99 11.52
N PRO A 69 -5.22 -11.73 11.86
CA PRO A 69 -5.19 -10.55 11.00
C PRO A 69 -3.85 -10.34 10.25
N PHE A 70 -2.81 -11.11 10.56
CA PHE A 70 -1.44 -10.87 10.09
C PHE A 70 -1.11 -11.48 8.72
N THR A 71 -2.13 -11.91 7.98
CA THR A 71 -2.03 -12.45 6.63
C THR A 71 -3.01 -11.74 5.70
N ALA A 72 -2.52 -11.26 4.55
CA ALA A 72 -3.34 -10.56 3.57
C ALA A 72 -4.34 -11.49 2.87
N ARG A 73 -5.64 -11.20 2.98
CA ARG A 73 -6.72 -11.96 2.31
C ARG A 73 -6.60 -11.93 0.78
N ASN A 74 -6.32 -10.75 0.24
CA ASN A 74 -6.27 -10.46 -1.19
C ASN A 74 -4.84 -10.11 -1.65
N LEU A 75 -3.87 -10.94 -1.28
CA LEU A 75 -2.52 -10.83 -1.81
C LEU A 75 -2.54 -11.03 -3.33
N GLN A 76 -2.12 -10.00 -4.08
CA GLN A 76 -1.90 -10.05 -5.52
C GLN A 76 -0.47 -10.55 -5.79
N VAL A 77 -0.34 -11.70 -6.44
CA VAL A 77 0.92 -12.38 -6.80
C VAL A 77 0.79 -13.07 -8.16
#